data_AF-A0A5N6EFQ8-F1
#
_entry.id   AF-A0A5N6EFQ8-F1
#
_cell.length_a   1.000
_cell.length_b   1.000
_cell.length_c   1.000
_cell.angle_alpha   90.00
_cell.angle_beta   90.00
_cell.angle_gamma   90.00
#
_symmetry.space_group_name_H-M   'P 1'
#
loop_
_entity.id
_entity.type
_entity.pdbx_description
1 polymer ?
#
loop_
_entity_poly.entity_id
_entity_poly.type
_entity_poly.pdbx_seq_one_letter_code
_entity_poly.pdbx_strand_id
1 'polypeptide(L)'
;MILDDTKHTVYIHDLEREIAETELPSDSITFLPGIGENLRAIPRFVVTEAKPICNELVLYREPASLTVPKERDTVRKALIETRERARTNQCGRDPSTYSSIYPGTVADPGNSNNSRHREDEMEIDAGI
;
A
#
# COMPACT_ATOMS: atom_id res chain seq x y z
N MET A 1 43.97 34.98 15.58
CA MET A 1 42.87 35.09 16.57
C MET A 1 43.06 33.95 17.55
N ILE A 2 43.06 34.21 18.86
CA ILE A 2 43.09 33.14 19.87
C ILE A 2 41.67 32.57 19.94
N LEU A 3 41.53 31.27 19.69
CA LEU A 3 40.26 30.55 19.74
C LEU A 3 40.19 29.82 21.09
N ASP A 4 39.09 30.00 21.83
CA ASP A 4 38.83 29.36 23.12
C ASP A 4 38.64 27.84 23.02
N ASP A 5 39.75 27.10 23.00
CA ASP A 5 39.73 25.64 22.96
C ASP A 5 39.25 25.05 24.30
N THR A 6 37.93 25.00 24.43
CA THR A 6 37.23 24.36 25.55
C THR A 6 36.56 23.08 25.04
N LYS A 7 36.45 22.09 25.92
CA LYS A 7 36.01 20.72 25.59
C LYS A 7 34.73 20.62 24.73
N HIS A 8 33.84 21.59 24.83
CA HIS A 8 32.52 21.57 24.18
C HIS A 8 32.38 22.61 23.08
N THR A 9 33.49 23.23 22.65
CA THR A 9 33.49 24.19 21.56
C THR A 9 33.97 23.52 20.28
N VAL A 10 33.13 23.59 19.25
CA VAL A 10 33.45 23.11 17.90
C VAL A 10 33.55 24.32 16.99
N TYR A 11 34.66 24.42 16.27
CA TYR A 11 34.88 25.49 15.32
C TYR A 11 34.48 25.04 13.94
N ILE A 12 33.56 25.81 13.35
CA ILE A 12 33.17 25.62 11.97
C ILE A 12 33.97 26.61 11.13
N HIS A 13 34.82 26.09 10.26
CA HIS A 13 35.67 26.89 9.39
C HIS A 13 34.91 27.32 8.14
N ASP A 14 34.18 26.39 7.54
CA ASP A 14 33.36 26.59 6.36
C ASP A 14 32.11 25.74 6.48
N LEU A 15 30.98 26.41 6.70
CA LEU A 15 29.69 25.78 6.93
C LEU A 15 29.27 24.89 5.76
N GLU A 16 29.46 25.36 4.53
CA GLU A 16 28.97 24.67 3.34
C GLU A 16 29.79 23.39 3.08
N ARG A 17 31.11 23.48 3.27
CA ARG A 17 32.01 22.34 3.07
C ARG A 17 31.84 21.25 4.12
N GLU A 18 31.75 21.60 5.41
CA GLU A 18 31.65 20.62 6.49
C GLU A 18 30.31 19.87 6.48
N ILE A 19 29.22 20.56 6.09
CA ILE A 19 27.89 19.94 5.90
C ILE A 19 27.94 18.96 4.72
N ALA A 20 28.55 19.35 3.59
CA ALA A 20 28.65 18.48 2.42
C ALA A 20 29.50 17.21 2.67
N GLU A 21 30.50 17.29 3.55
CA GLU A 21 31.36 16.16 3.90
C GLU A 21 30.66 15.13 4.82
N THR A 22 29.70 15.57 5.63
CA THR A 22 28.86 14.68 6.47
C THR A 22 27.66 14.11 5.72
N GLU A 23 27.20 14.79 4.66
CA GLU A 23 26.10 14.34 3.82
C GLU A 23 26.54 13.42 2.66
N LEU A 24 27.81 12.97 2.63
CA LEU A 24 28.25 11.96 1.68
C LEU A 24 27.32 10.73 1.79
N PRO A 25 26.59 10.38 0.73
CA PRO A 25 25.54 9.39 0.83
C PRO A 25 26.17 8.01 1.02
N SER A 26 26.03 7.45 2.22
CA SER A 26 26.17 6.02 2.50
C SER A 26 25.08 5.16 1.84
N ASP A 27 24.30 5.73 0.94
CA ASP A 27 22.98 5.26 0.55
C ASP A 27 22.98 4.69 -0.87
N SER A 28 24.05 3.99 -1.26
CA SER A 28 24.02 3.20 -2.49
C SER A 28 23.16 1.95 -2.29
N ILE A 29 21.85 2.10 -2.50
CA ILE A 29 20.91 0.98 -2.50
C ILE A 29 21.25 0.08 -3.70
N THR A 30 21.83 -1.09 -3.43
CA THR A 30 22.12 -2.08 -4.46
C THR A 30 20.92 -3.00 -4.66
N PHE A 31 20.29 -2.93 -5.82
CA PHE A 31 19.21 -3.85 -6.19
C PHE A 31 19.79 -5.18 -6.68
N LEU A 32 19.34 -6.29 -6.07
CA LEU A 32 19.71 -7.63 -6.54
C LEU A 32 18.93 -7.99 -7.81
N PRO A 33 19.51 -8.80 -8.73
CA PRO A 33 18.77 -9.35 -9.87
C PRO A 33 17.52 -10.11 -9.39
N GLY A 34 16.37 -9.90 -10.04
CA GLY A 34 15.10 -10.56 -9.66
C GLY A 34 14.34 -9.88 -8.50
N ILE A 35 14.70 -8.66 -8.11
CA ILE A 35 13.87 -7.92 -7.13
C ILE A 35 12.68 -7.22 -7.79
N GLY A 36 12.74 -6.95 -9.10
CA GLY A 36 11.72 -6.18 -9.83
C GLY A 36 10.34 -6.83 -9.84
N GLU A 37 10.26 -8.15 -9.95
CA GLU A 37 9.01 -8.92 -9.88
C GLU A 37 8.32 -8.80 -8.52
N ASN A 38 9.10 -8.79 -7.43
CA ASN A 38 8.58 -8.63 -6.08
C ASN A 38 8.08 -7.21 -5.84
N LEU A 39 8.77 -6.22 -6.42
CA LEU A 39 8.34 -4.82 -6.33
C LEU A 39 7.07 -4.53 -7.15
N ARG A 40 6.79 -5.29 -8.21
CA ARG A 40 5.54 -5.16 -8.99
C ARG A 40 4.29 -5.55 -8.20
N ALA A 41 4.43 -6.37 -7.16
CA ALA A 41 3.31 -6.72 -6.27
C ALA A 41 2.88 -5.53 -5.38
N ILE A 42 3.73 -4.51 -5.23
CA ILE A 42 3.43 -3.32 -4.44
C ILE A 42 2.59 -2.36 -5.30
N PRO A 43 1.38 -1.97 -4.84
CA PRO A 43 0.56 -1.03 -5.59
C PRO A 43 1.28 0.31 -5.81
N ARG A 44 1.23 0.83 -7.04
CA ARG A 44 1.95 2.06 -7.44
C ARG A 44 1.64 3.25 -6.55
N PHE A 45 0.39 3.41 -6.10
CA PHE A 45 -0.02 4.51 -5.23
C PHE A 45 0.66 4.50 -3.85
N VAL A 46 1.22 3.37 -3.42
CA VAL A 46 2.02 3.26 -2.17
C VAL A 46 3.45 3.75 -2.39
N VAL A 47 3.98 3.57 -3.61
CA VAL A 47 5.38 3.89 -3.95
C VAL A 47 5.54 5.31 -4.50
N THR A 48 4.50 5.84 -5.16
CA THR A 48 4.53 7.21 -5.68
C THR A 48 4.35 8.22 -4.55
N GLU A 49 5.18 9.27 -4.54
CA GLU A 49 4.99 10.46 -3.71
C GLU A 49 3.76 11.26 -4.17
N ALA A 50 2.57 10.72 -3.92
CA ALA A 50 1.33 11.41 -4.15
C ALA A 50 1.03 12.26 -2.91
N LYS A 51 1.07 13.59 -3.05
CA LYS A 51 0.60 14.49 -1.98
C LYS A 51 -0.89 14.24 -1.77
N PRO A 52 -1.32 13.71 -0.60
CA PRO A 52 -2.72 13.43 -0.38
C PRO A 52 -3.48 14.75 -0.33
N ILE A 53 -4.51 14.90 -1.16
CA ILE A 53 -5.31 16.14 -1.26
C ILE A 53 -6.22 16.29 -0.02
N CYS A 54 -6.72 15.16 0.51
CA CYS A 54 -7.66 15.16 1.65
C CYS A 54 -7.41 14.05 2.69
N ASN A 55 -6.89 12.88 2.30
CA ASN A 55 -6.74 11.71 3.19
C ASN A 55 -5.37 11.07 3.03
N GLU A 56 -4.70 10.80 4.15
CA GLU A 56 -3.44 10.06 4.18
C GLU A 56 -3.67 8.54 4.17
N LEU A 57 -2.82 7.82 3.45
CA LEU A 57 -2.83 6.36 3.44
C LEU A 57 -2.14 5.84 4.72
N VAL A 58 -2.89 5.16 5.58
CA VAL A 58 -2.35 4.49 6.79
C VAL A 58 -2.39 2.97 6.59
N LEU A 59 -1.21 2.34 6.60
CA LEU A 59 -1.08 0.88 6.49
C LEU A 59 -1.32 0.23 7.85
N TYR A 60 -2.45 -0.47 8.00
CA TYR A 60 -2.76 -1.22 9.22
C TYR A 60 -2.20 -2.63 9.19
N ARG A 61 -1.74 -3.09 10.35
CA ARG A 61 -1.48 -4.52 10.59
C ARG A 61 -2.79 -5.27 10.71
N GLU A 62 -2.72 -6.59 10.53
CA GLU A 62 -3.88 -7.44 10.73
C GLU A 62 -4.40 -7.32 12.17
N PRO A 63 -5.73 -7.19 12.35
CA PRO A 63 -6.30 -7.02 13.67
C PRO A 63 -6.00 -8.26 14.54
N ALA A 64 -5.63 -8.03 15.78
CA ALA A 64 -5.40 -9.07 16.76
C ALA A 64 -6.27 -8.84 17.99
N SER A 65 -6.87 -9.92 18.52
CA SER A 65 -7.56 -9.84 19.80
C SER A 65 -6.61 -9.35 20.91
N LEU A 66 -7.12 -8.43 21.73
CA LEU A 66 -6.43 -7.88 22.90
C LEU A 66 -6.54 -8.81 24.12
N THR A 67 -7.58 -9.65 24.16
CA THR A 67 -7.92 -10.49 25.32
C THR A 67 -7.63 -11.96 25.08
N VAL A 68 -7.58 -12.39 23.81
CA VAL A 68 -7.38 -13.79 23.43
C VAL A 68 -5.99 -13.98 22.82
N PRO A 69 -5.19 -14.95 23.31
CA PRO A 69 -3.90 -15.29 22.72
C PRO A 69 -4.01 -15.61 21.23
N LYS A 70 -2.94 -15.34 20.48
CA LYS A 70 -2.96 -15.42 19.01
C LYS A 70 -3.34 -16.81 18.50
N GLU A 71 -2.89 -17.85 19.19
CA GLU A 71 -3.09 -19.25 18.84
C GLU A 71 -4.57 -19.68 18.95
N ARG A 72 -5.35 -18.99 19.79
CA ARG A 72 -6.75 -19.32 20.08
C ARG A 72 -7.76 -18.35 19.48
N ASP A 73 -7.33 -17.22 18.93
CA ASP A 73 -8.23 -16.27 18.30
C ASP A 73 -8.64 -16.76 16.89
N THR A 74 -9.85 -17.34 16.88
CA THR A 74 -10.50 -17.93 15.72
C THR A 74 -10.90 -16.89 14.68
N VAL A 75 -11.23 -15.66 15.10
CA VAL A 75 -11.62 -14.57 14.20
C VAL A 75 -10.42 -14.15 13.35
N ARG A 76 -9.25 -13.98 13.98
CA ARG A 76 -8.01 -13.69 13.24
C ARG A 76 -7.70 -14.79 12.24
N LYS A 77 -7.81 -16.06 12.64
CA LYS A 77 -7.55 -17.21 11.75
C LYS A 77 -8.49 -17.20 10.53
N ALA A 78 -9.78 -17.02 10.76
CA ALA A 78 -10.78 -16.96 9.69
C ALA A 78 -10.53 -15.80 8.72
N LEU A 79 -10.14 -14.63 9.24
CA LEU A 79 -9.84 -13.45 8.44
C LEU A 79 -8.58 -13.64 7.58
N ILE A 80 -7.51 -14.21 8.14
CA ILE A 80 -6.28 -14.56 7.41
C ILE A 80 -6.60 -15.58 6.32
N GLU A 81 -7.28 -16.67 6.66
CA GLU A 81 -7.64 -17.72 5.70
C GLU A 81 -8.50 -17.17 4.55
N THR A 82 -9.48 -16.32 4.87
CA THR A 82 -10.34 -15.69 3.86
C THR A 82 -9.53 -14.81 2.91
N ARG A 83 -8.56 -14.05 3.43
CA ARG A 83 -7.68 -13.20 2.61
C ARG A 83 -6.74 -14.03 1.74
N GLU A 84 -6.14 -15.08 2.30
CA GLU A 84 -5.28 -15.99 1.53
C GLU A 84 -6.07 -16.64 0.39
N ARG A 85 -7.28 -17.13 0.67
CA ARG A 85 -8.18 -17.67 -0.36
C ARG A 85 -8.52 -16.65 -1.44
N ALA A 86 -8.76 -15.39 -1.06
CA ALA A 86 -9.00 -14.32 -2.02
C ALA A 86 -7.77 -14.04 -2.89
N ARG A 87 -6.56 -14.07 -2.31
CA ARG A 87 -5.29 -13.87 -3.05
C ARG A 87 -5.02 -15.00 -4.03
N THR A 88 -5.23 -16.26 -3.64
CA THR A 88 -5.06 -17.40 -4.54
C THR A 88 -6.02 -17.32 -5.73
N ASN A 89 -7.26 -16.86 -5.51
CA ASN A 89 -8.25 -16.68 -6.57
C ASN A 89 -7.89 -15.53 -7.53
N GLN A 90 -7.20 -14.50 -7.05
CA GLN A 90 -6.75 -13.36 -7.89
C GLN A 90 -5.48 -13.70 -8.69
N CYS A 91 -4.60 -14.54 -8.16
CA CYS A 91 -3.36 -14.96 -8.82
C CYS A 91 -3.59 -15.72 -10.15
N GLY A 92 -4.77 -16.30 -10.37
CA GLY A 92 -5.12 -17.03 -11.59
C GLY A 92 -5.91 -16.23 -12.63
N ARG A 93 -6.09 -14.91 -12.44
CA ARG A 93 -6.96 -14.09 -13.30
C ARG A 93 -6.19 -12.86 -13.77
N ASP A 94 -5.87 -12.82 -15.06
CA ASP A 94 -4.98 -11.83 -15.69
C ASP A 94 -5.30 -10.38 -15.28
N PRO A 95 -4.28 -9.51 -15.08
CA PRO A 95 -4.45 -8.13 -14.61
C PRO A 95 -5.17 -7.19 -15.58
N SER A 96 -5.65 -7.68 -16.73
CA SER A 96 -6.22 -6.86 -17.81
C SER A 96 -7.69 -6.47 -17.60
N THR A 97 -8.37 -6.95 -16.55
CA THR A 97 -9.81 -6.66 -16.38
C THR A 97 -10.21 -6.42 -14.93
N TYR A 98 -9.72 -5.34 -14.34
CA TYR A 98 -10.27 -4.81 -13.08
C TYR A 98 -10.42 -3.28 -13.11
N SER A 99 -11.04 -2.79 -14.18
CA SER A 99 -11.98 -1.67 -14.06
C SER A 99 -13.27 -2.25 -13.47
N SER A 100 -13.36 -2.36 -12.14
CA SER A 100 -14.63 -2.69 -11.48
C SER A 100 -14.77 -1.84 -10.21
N ILE A 101 -15.32 -0.64 -10.44
CA ILE A 101 -16.25 0.12 -9.60
C ILE A 101 -16.12 -0.14 -8.09
N TYR A 102 -15.30 0.68 -7.42
CA TYR A 102 -15.53 1.00 -6.01
C TYR A 102 -16.57 2.12 -5.93
N PRO A 103 -17.60 2.01 -5.06
CA PRO A 103 -18.57 3.10 -4.84
C PRO A 103 -17.87 4.21 -4.06
N GLY A 104 -17.25 5.15 -4.78
CA GLY A 104 -16.51 6.26 -4.18
C GLY A 104 -15.77 7.17 -5.17
N THR A 105 -15.73 6.81 -6.45
CA THR A 105 -15.24 7.71 -7.50
C THR A 105 -16.32 8.71 -7.89
N VAL A 106 -15.99 10.01 -7.80
CA VAL A 106 -16.80 11.10 -8.37
C VAL A 106 -17.06 10.80 -9.85
N ALA A 107 -18.34 10.77 -10.23
CA ALA A 107 -18.74 10.45 -11.59
C ALA A 107 -18.28 11.56 -12.55
N ASP A 108 -17.44 11.20 -13.51
CA ASP A 108 -17.25 11.97 -14.75
C ASP A 108 -18.46 11.68 -15.65
N PRO A 109 -19.28 12.67 -16.06
CA PRO A 109 -20.57 12.42 -16.72
C PRO A 109 -20.45 12.05 -18.22
N GLY A 110 -19.28 11.62 -18.67
CA GLY A 110 -18.93 11.60 -20.09
C GLY A 110 -18.64 10.23 -20.70
N ASN A 111 -19.39 9.16 -20.41
CA ASN A 111 -19.49 8.07 -21.40
C ASN A 111 -20.71 7.16 -21.19
N SER A 112 -21.74 7.42 -21.97
CA SER A 112 -22.91 6.57 -22.11
C SER A 112 -22.56 5.31 -22.91
N ASN A 113 -23.33 4.24 -22.65
CA ASN A 113 -23.64 3.11 -23.54
C ASN A 113 -22.88 1.82 -23.23
N ASN A 114 -23.48 1.00 -22.36
CA ASN A 114 -23.89 -0.30 -22.85
C ASN A 114 -25.23 -0.71 -22.23
N SER A 115 -26.23 -0.66 -23.10
CA SER A 115 -27.62 -1.04 -22.88
C SER A 115 -27.76 -2.56 -22.76
N ARG A 116 -28.33 -2.98 -21.62
CA ARG A 116 -29.40 -3.99 -21.45
C ARG A 116 -29.25 -5.36 -22.13
N HIS A 117 -29.04 -6.38 -21.31
CA HIS A 117 -29.59 -7.73 -21.49
C HIS A 117 -30.22 -8.13 -20.14
N ARG A 118 -31.45 -7.71 -19.84
CA ARG A 118 -32.74 -8.41 -20.00
C ARG A 118 -32.82 -9.79 -19.33
N GLU A 119 -33.36 -9.75 -18.11
CA GLU A 119 -34.38 -10.62 -17.50
C GLU A 119 -34.08 -12.14 -17.42
N ASP A 120 -33.40 -12.54 -16.35
CA ASP A 120 -33.58 -13.87 -15.75
C ASP A 120 -34.71 -13.76 -14.71
N GLU A 121 -35.95 -13.98 -15.15
CA GLU A 121 -37.10 -14.21 -14.27
C GLU A 121 -36.88 -15.52 -13.49
N MET A 122 -37.01 -15.45 -12.16
CA MET A 122 -36.89 -16.61 -11.28
C MET A 122 -38.25 -17.29 -11.13
N GLU A 123 -38.43 -18.49 -11.71
CA GLU A 123 -39.62 -19.31 -11.49
C GLU A 123 -39.63 -19.83 -10.03
N ILE A 124 -40.65 -19.42 -9.28
CA ILE A 124 -40.94 -19.92 -7.93
C ILE A 124 -41.81 -21.18 -8.05
N ASP A 125 -41.26 -22.35 -7.75
CA ASP A 125 -42.10 -23.55 -7.63
C ASP A 125 -42.69 -23.63 -6.21
N ALA A 126 -43.98 -23.30 -6.13
CA ALA A 126 -44.78 -23.38 -4.92
C ALA A 126 -45.20 -24.84 -4.71
N GLY A 127 -44.78 -25.42 -3.58
CA GLY A 127 -44.99 -26.83 -3.27
C GLY A 127 -46.44 -27.29 -3.10
N ILE A 128 -46.59 -28.61 -3.04
CA ILE A 128 -47.67 -29.35 -2.36
C ILE A 128 -47.04 -30.55 -1.67
#